data_AF-A0A4V0I3T4-F1
#
_entry.id   AF-A0A4V0I3T4-F1
#
_cell.length_a   1.000
_cell.length_b   1.000
_cell.length_c   1.000
_cell.angle_alpha   90.00
_cell.angle_beta   90.00
_cell.angle_gamma   90.00
#
_symmetry.space_group_name_H-M   'P 1'
#
loop_
_entity.id
_entity.type
_entity.pdbx_description
1 polymer ?
#
loop_
_entity_poly.entity_id
_entity_poly.type
_entity_poly.pdbx_seq_one_letter_code
_entity_poly.pdbx_strand_id
1 'polypeptide(L)' 'MPPVVIDNPIVNSPFAEPSRHYRFDDANNITADVIEGRRTSSYFVPIAAPKKRASKPSSTMSSPTRKKKRRNTSTASG' A
#
# COMPACT_ATOMS: atom_id res chain seq x y z
N MET A 1 1.73 -9.21 -18.51
CA MET A 1 2.79 -10.23 -18.61
C MET A 1 2.84 -10.98 -17.28
N PRO A 2 2.90 -12.32 -17.25
CA PRO A 2 3.05 -13.05 -15.99
C PRO A 2 4.39 -12.70 -15.32
N PRO A 3 4.48 -12.83 -13.99
CA PRO A 3 5.73 -12.59 -13.27
C PRO A 3 6.82 -13.57 -13.71
N VAL A 4 8.02 -13.04 -13.99
CA VAL A 4 9.21 -13.84 -14.32
C VAL A 4 9.87 -14.31 -13.03
N VAL A 5 10.23 -15.59 -12.95
CA VAL A 5 11.01 -16.17 -11.86
C VAL A 5 12.48 -16.23 -12.29
N ILE A 6 13.37 -15.72 -11.44
CA ILE A 6 14.82 -15.71 -11.68
C ILE A 6 15.48 -16.61 -10.63
N ASP A 7 15.93 -17.79 -11.04
CA ASP A 7 16.48 -18.79 -10.14
C ASP A 7 17.81 -18.33 -9.51
N ASN A 8 18.67 -17.67 -10.29
CA ASN A 8 19.91 -17.10 -9.79
C ASN A 8 19.91 -15.56 -9.91
N PRO A 9 19.47 -14.84 -8.87
CA PRO A 9 19.40 -13.37 -8.93
C PRO A 9 20.77 -12.70 -8.94
N ILE A 10 21.85 -13.41 -8.59
CA ILE A 10 23.21 -12.85 -8.49
C ILE A 10 23.98 -13.18 -9.77
N VAL A 11 24.08 -12.20 -10.69
CA VAL A 11 24.77 -12.35 -11.99
C VAL A 11 26.20 -11.80 -12.01
N ASN A 12 26.61 -11.06 -10.97
CA ASN A 12 27.93 -10.45 -10.87
C ASN A 12 28.70 -10.99 -9.66
N SER A 13 30.03 -10.94 -9.75
CA SER A 13 30.89 -11.22 -8.60
C SER A 13 30.72 -10.10 -7.56
N PRO A 14 30.70 -10.44 -6.25
CA PRO A 14 30.68 -9.43 -5.18
C PRO A 14 32.01 -8.67 -5.06
N PHE A 15 33.09 -9.18 -5.66
CA PHE A 15 34.44 -8.63 -5.55
C PHE A 15 34.93 -7.93 -6.83
N ALA A 16 34.16 -8.00 -7.92
CA ALA A 16 34.48 -7.34 -9.17
C ALA A 16 33.47 -6.24 -9.49
N GLU A 17 33.84 -5.31 -10.38
CA GLU A 17 32.91 -4.30 -10.84
C GLU A 17 31.71 -4.93 -11.58
N PRO A 18 30.46 -4.49 -11.32
CA PRO A 18 29.29 -5.04 -11.98
C PRO A 18 29.29 -4.73 -13.47
N SER A 19 29.38 -5.79 -14.28
CA SER A 19 29.44 -5.72 -15.74
C SER A 19 28.23 -6.31 -16.43
N ARG A 20 27.25 -6.86 -15.70
CA ARG A 20 26.02 -7.44 -16.26
C ARG A 20 24.79 -7.03 -15.45
N HIS A 21 23.63 -7.03 -16.10
CA HIS A 21 22.36 -6.78 -15.44
C HIS A 21 21.20 -7.46 -16.17
N TYR A 22 20.12 -7.73 -15.45
CA TYR A 22 18.88 -8.16 -16.07
C TYR A 22 18.24 -7.00 -16.86
N ARG A 23 17.78 -7.31 -18.08
CA ARG A 23 17.08 -6.38 -18.96
C ARG A 23 15.74 -5.96 -18.35
N PHE A 24 15.34 -4.75 -18.68
CA PHE A 24 13.98 -4.27 -18.44
C PHE A 24 13.19 -4.22 -19.76
N ASP A 25 11.91 -4.56 -19.68
CA ASP A 25 10.97 -4.36 -20.79
C ASP A 25 10.49 -2.89 -20.86
N ASP A 26 9.70 -2.57 -21.89
CA ASP A 26 9.16 -1.22 -22.11
C ASP A 26 8.18 -0.77 -21.01
N ALA A 27 7.66 -1.72 -20.23
CA ALA A 27 6.78 -1.48 -19.08
C ALA A 27 7.57 -1.44 -17.76
N ASN A 28 8.90 -1.36 -17.81
CA ASN A 28 9.82 -1.33 -16.68
C ASN A 28 9.77 -2.59 -15.78
N ASN A 29 9.32 -3.73 -16.29
CA ASN A 29 9.42 -5.02 -15.60
C ASN A 29 10.78 -5.67 -15.87
N ILE A 30 11.28 -6.42 -14.88
CA ILE A 30 12.50 -7.19 -15.02
C ILE A 30 12.25 -8.43 -15.89
N THR A 31 13.16 -8.73 -16.81
CA THR A 31 13.14 -9.98 -17.59
C THR A 31 14.25 -10.93 -17.13
N ALA A 32 14.24 -12.17 -17.65
CA ALA A 32 15.30 -13.15 -17.38
C ALA A 32 16.54 -12.95 -18.27
N ASP A 33 16.52 -11.98 -19.18
CA ASP A 33 17.61 -11.76 -20.12
C ASP A 33 18.73 -10.96 -19.44
N VAL A 34 19.96 -11.44 -19.55
CA VAL A 34 21.15 -10.76 -19.02
C VAL A 34 21.85 -10.00 -20.14
N ILE A 35 22.07 -8.70 -19.94
CA ILE A 35 22.80 -7.84 -20.87
C ILE A 35 24.16 -7.47 -20.26
N GLU A 36 25.16 -7.32 -21.12
CA GLU A 36 26.49 -6.82 -20.77
C GLU A 36 26.51 -5.29 -20.60
N GLY A 37 27.45 -4.83 -19.80
CA GLY A 37 27.61 -3.43 -19.42
C GLY A 37 26.97 -3.06 -18.09
N ARG A 38 27.41 -1.91 -17.57
CA ARG A 38 26.89 -1.33 -16.33
C ARG A 38 25.49 -0.77 -16.57
N ARG A 39 24.54 -1.11 -15.70
CA ARG A 39 23.16 -0.61 -15.77
C ARG A 39 23.14 0.92 -15.63
N THR A 40 22.43 1.59 -16.54
CA THR A 40 22.17 3.03 -16.45
C THR A 40 21.29 3.32 -15.23
N SER A 41 21.56 4.41 -14.51
CA SER A 41 20.77 4.79 -13.33
C SER A 41 19.31 5.04 -13.74
N SER A 42 18.40 4.23 -13.22
CA SER A 42 16.96 4.42 -13.37
C SER A 42 16.32 4.22 -12.00
N TYR A 43 15.46 5.16 -11.61
CA TYR A 43 14.78 5.12 -10.32
C TYR A 43 13.55 4.23 -10.41
N PHE A 44 13.44 3.27 -9.48
CA PHE A 44 12.23 2.49 -9.26
C PHE A 44 11.74 2.72 -7.84
N VAL A 45 10.52 3.24 -7.69
CA VAL A 45 9.82 3.29 -6.41
C VAL A 45 8.80 2.15 -6.44
N PRO A 46 8.88 1.16 -5.54
CA PRO A 46 7.86 0.13 -5.47
C PRO A 46 6.53 0.76 -5.05
N ILE A 47 5.59 0.87 -6.00
CA ILE A 47 4.21 1.30 -5.71
C ILE A 47 3.48 0.06 -5.18
N ALA A 48 3.37 -0.06 -3.86
CA ALA A 48 2.40 -0.97 -3.29
C ALA A 48 1.00 -0.47 -3.67
N ALA A 49 0.26 -1.26 -4.45
CA ALA A 49 -1.14 -0.94 -4.74
C ALA A 49 -1.91 -0.76 -3.42
N PRO A 50 -2.73 0.28 -3.27
CA PRO A 50 -3.50 0.47 -2.05
C PRO A 50 -4.39 -0.75 -1.82
N LYS A 51 -4.24 -1.40 -0.65
CA LYS A 51 -5.15 -2.47 -0.21
C LYS A 51 -6.56 -1.90 -0.19
N LYS A 52 -7.46 -2.43 -1.03
CA LYS A 52 -8.90 -2.16 -0.94
C LYS A 52 -9.34 -2.49 0.50
N ARG A 53 -9.65 -1.47 1.31
CA ARG A 53 -10.31 -1.68 2.60
C ARG A 53 -11.71 -2.16 2.27
N ALA A 54 -12.07 -3.37 2.69
CA ALA A 54 -13.47 -3.76 2.75
C ALA A 54 -14.20 -2.67 3.55
N SER A 55 -15.24 -2.09 2.96
CA SER A 55 -16.12 -1.13 3.61
C SER A 55 -16.64 -1.76 4.91
N LYS A 56 -16.16 -1.29 6.06
CA LYS A 56 -16.86 -1.54 7.32
C LYS A 56 -18.14 -0.71 7.26
N PRO A 57 -19.34 -1.28 7.37
CA PRO A 57 -20.53 -0.46 7.52
C PRO A 57 -20.32 0.44 8.75
N SER A 58 -20.37 1.75 8.51
CA SER A 58 -20.33 2.75 9.57
C SER A 58 -21.46 2.42 10.54
N SER A 59 -21.11 2.04 11.76
CA SER A 59 -22.07 1.99 12.85
C SER A 59 -22.66 3.39 13.01
N THR A 60 -23.89 3.57 12.54
CA THR A 60 -24.69 4.77 12.78
C THR A 60 -24.79 4.93 14.29
N MET A 61 -24.03 5.89 14.84
CA MET A 61 -24.26 6.35 16.21
C MET A 61 -25.65 6.96 16.26
N SER A 62 -26.61 6.21 16.83
CA SER A 62 -27.87 6.80 17.25
C SER A 62 -27.62 7.58 18.52
N SER A 63 -27.62 8.91 18.41
CA SER A 63 -27.62 9.83 19.56
C SER A 63 -28.82 9.55 20.48
N PRO A 64 -28.65 9.29 21.78
CA PRO A 64 -29.79 9.26 22.69
C PRO A 64 -30.28 10.70 22.93
N THR A 65 -31.46 11.01 22.42
CA THR A 65 -32.14 12.29 22.67
C THR A 65 -32.44 12.46 24.16
N ARG A 66 -31.91 13.55 24.73
CA ARG A 66 -32.11 14.08 26.08
C ARG A 66 -33.60 14.23 26.43
N LYS A 67 -34.14 13.36 27.29
CA LYS A 67 -35.50 13.51 27.84
C LYS A 67 -35.48 14.50 29.01
N LYS A 68 -36.03 15.70 28.78
CA LYS A 68 -36.11 16.82 29.72
C LYS A 68 -37.08 16.47 30.87
N LYS A 69 -36.55 16.17 32.06
CA LYS A 69 -37.35 15.94 33.28
C LYS A 69 -37.98 17.27 33.72
N ARG A 70 -39.31 17.37 33.65
CA ARG A 70 -40.09 18.52 34.13
C ARG A 70 -40.00 18.58 35.66
N ARG A 71 -39.67 19.76 36.19
CA ARG A 71 -39.81 20.09 37.62
C ARG A 71 -41.27 20.44 37.87
N ASN A 72 -41.90 19.81 38.85
CA ASN A 72 -43.19 20.24 39.37
C ASN A 72 -42.92 21.05 40.64
N THR A 73 -43.18 22.35 40.57
CA THR A 73 -43.31 23.25 41.72
C THR A 73 -44.79 23.26 42.12
N SER A 74 -45.12 22.78 43.31
CA SER A 74 -46.42 23.02 43.93
C SER A 74 -46.30 24.28 44.80
N THR A 75 -46.87 25.38 44.33
CA THR A 75 -47.19 26.57 45.12
C THR A 75 -48.42 26.29 45.99
N ALA A 76 -48.41 26.87 47.18
CA ALA A 76 -49.36 26.71 48.28
C ALA A 76 -50.72 27.39 48.04
N SER A 77 -51.76 26.91 48.74
CA SER A 77 -52.87 27.73 49.25
C SER A 77 -53.69 26.94 50.26
N GLY A 78 -53.89 27.52 51.45
CA GLY A 78 -54.71 27.00 52.56
C GLY A 78 -54.23 27.58 53.87
#